data_AF-A0A133NQ62-F1
#
_entry.id   AF-A0A133NQ62-F1
#
_cell.length_a   1.000
_cell.length_b   1.000
_cell.length_c   1.000
_cell.angle_alpha   90.00
_cell.angle_beta   90.00
_cell.angle_gamma   90.00
#
_symmetry.space_group_name_H-M   'P 1'
#
loop_
_entity.id
_entity.type
_entity.pdbx_description
1 polymer ?
#
loop_
_entity_poly.entity_id
_entity_poly.type
_entity_poly.pdbx_seq_one_letter_code
_entity_poly.pdbx_strand_id
1 'polypeptide(L)'
;MTYRSKALIPKIKEHIMAISATATATKTQTKTAAKTASINVRVTKEVKEQAEELFASFGITLSDAINMFLHKSLMVEGLPFDLKQPKYNKETIAAFKEAEDILSGKIPAKRYNSVSEMMDDVFKED
;
A
#
# COMPACT_ATOMS: atom_id res chain seq x y z
N MET A 1 51.86 68.67 -15.83
CA MET A 1 52.47 67.71 -14.89
C MET A 1 51.80 66.36 -15.08
N THR A 2 52.58 65.39 -15.57
CA THR A 2 52.18 64.03 -15.90
C THR A 2 52.04 63.19 -14.64
N TYR A 3 50.96 62.40 -14.49
CA TYR A 3 51.02 61.14 -13.74
C TYR A 3 50.17 60.06 -14.41
N ARG A 4 50.86 59.10 -15.01
CA ARG A 4 50.35 57.81 -15.46
C ARG A 4 50.21 56.88 -14.24
N SER A 5 49.04 56.30 -14.03
CA SER A 5 48.81 55.11 -13.19
C SER A 5 47.87 54.19 -13.98
N LYS A 6 48.40 53.35 -14.89
CA LYS A 6 48.84 51.96 -14.69
C LYS A 6 47.86 51.12 -13.85
N ALA A 7 46.98 50.42 -14.58
CA ALA A 7 46.64 49.01 -14.37
C ALA A 7 46.17 48.58 -12.96
N LEU A 8 44.90 48.85 -12.63
CA LEU A 8 44.21 48.14 -11.54
C LEU A 8 42.69 48.06 -11.75
N ILE A 9 42.23 47.62 -12.93
CA ILE A 9 40.80 47.36 -13.20
C ILE A 9 40.49 45.98 -13.83
N PRO A 10 41.42 45.15 -14.35
CA PRO A 10 40.98 43.91 -15.00
C PRO A 10 40.53 42.81 -14.02
N LYS A 11 41.15 42.66 -12.84
CA LYS A 11 40.79 41.60 -11.87
C LYS A 11 39.42 41.80 -11.20
N ILE A 12 38.96 43.04 -11.04
CA ILE A 12 37.64 43.34 -10.46
C ILE A 12 36.55 42.97 -11.47
N LYS A 13 36.80 43.12 -12.77
CA LYS A 13 35.84 42.77 -13.82
C LYS A 13 35.64 41.25 -13.96
N GLU A 14 36.69 40.46 -13.76
CA GLU A 14 36.62 38.99 -13.74
C GLU A 14 35.80 38.47 -12.55
N HIS A 15 35.98 39.06 -11.36
CA HIS A 15 35.24 38.66 -10.16
C HIS A 15 33.76 39.03 -10.23
N ILE A 16 33.42 40.15 -10.88
CA ILE A 16 32.03 40.58 -11.07
C ILE A 16 31.32 39.72 -12.14
N MET A 17 32.03 39.24 -13.19
CA MET A 17 31.44 38.32 -14.18
C MET A 17 31.18 36.90 -13.63
N ALA A 18 31.95 36.42 -12.65
CA ALA A 18 31.73 35.10 -12.05
C ALA A 18 30.47 35.04 -11.16
N ILE A 19 30.06 36.17 -10.57
CA ILE A 19 28.92 36.23 -9.65
C ILE A 19 27.57 36.24 -10.40
N SER A 20 27.53 36.65 -11.68
CA SER A 20 26.31 36.54 -12.51
C SER A 20 25.96 35.11 -12.94
N ALA A 21 26.81 34.11 -12.68
CA ALA A 21 26.58 32.71 -13.08
C ALA A 21 25.85 31.85 -12.03
N THR A 22 25.42 32.43 -10.90
CA THR A 22 24.70 31.69 -9.83
C THR A 22 23.39 32.37 -9.42
N ALA A 23 22.74 33.07 -10.36
CA ALA A 23 21.36 33.49 -10.18
C ALA A 23 20.41 32.33 -10.54
N THR A 24 19.86 31.70 -9.50
CA THR A 24 18.55 31.04 -9.51
C THR A 24 18.34 29.95 -10.56
N ALA A 25 18.74 28.72 -10.21
CA ALA A 25 17.97 27.55 -10.62
C ALA A 25 16.56 27.72 -10.02
N THR A 26 15.67 28.21 -10.87
CA THR A 26 14.27 28.41 -10.61
C THR A 26 13.66 27.13 -10.06
N LYS A 27 13.02 27.27 -8.90
CA LYS A 27 12.07 26.32 -8.34
C LYS A 27 11.03 26.01 -9.42
N THR A 28 11.24 24.95 -10.18
CA THR A 28 10.19 24.37 -11.03
C THR A 28 9.09 23.94 -10.09
N GLN A 29 8.10 24.80 -9.93
CA GLN A 29 6.78 24.41 -9.49
C GLN A 29 6.25 23.44 -10.54
N THR A 30 6.46 22.14 -10.33
CA THR A 30 5.58 21.13 -10.92
C THR A 30 4.24 21.27 -10.23
N LYS A 31 3.42 22.18 -10.75
CA LYS A 31 1.97 22.05 -10.71
C LYS A 31 1.67 20.74 -11.44
N THR A 32 1.68 19.62 -10.71
CA THR A 32 1.31 18.31 -11.24
C THR A 32 -0.13 18.42 -11.71
N ALA A 33 -0.32 18.66 -13.01
CA ALA A 33 -1.58 18.41 -13.67
C ALA A 33 -2.01 17.00 -13.26
N ALA A 34 -3.23 16.85 -12.76
CA ALA A 34 -3.77 15.55 -12.38
C ALA A 34 -3.63 14.63 -13.61
N LYS A 35 -2.63 13.76 -13.61
CA LYS A 35 -2.41 12.80 -14.68
C LYS A 35 -3.47 11.74 -14.50
N THR A 36 -4.57 11.88 -15.23
CA THR A 36 -5.62 10.87 -15.29
C THR A 36 -5.07 9.64 -16.01
N ALA A 37 -5.17 8.47 -15.39
CA ALA A 37 -4.88 7.18 -16.01
C ALA A 37 -6.21 6.44 -16.24
N SER A 38 -6.31 5.71 -17.34
CA SER A 38 -7.48 4.88 -17.64
C SER A 38 -7.25 3.44 -17.19
N ILE A 39 -8.27 2.83 -16.59
CA ILE A 39 -8.26 1.43 -16.16
C ILE A 39 -9.38 0.71 -16.93
N ASN A 40 -9.02 -0.38 -17.63
CA ASN A 40 -10.00 -1.24 -18.30
C ASN A 40 -10.17 -2.52 -17.48
N VAL A 41 -11.39 -2.77 -17.00
CA VAL A 41 -11.74 -3.95 -16.19
C VAL A 41 -12.72 -4.82 -16.97
N ARG A 42 -12.50 -6.14 -16.96
CA ARG A 42 -13.46 -7.12 -17.51
C ARG A 42 -14.34 -7.64 -16.38
N VAL A 43 -15.64 -7.56 -16.57
CA VAL A 43 -16.68 -8.08 -15.67
C VAL A 43 -17.78 -8.72 -16.52
N THR A 44 -18.56 -9.62 -15.94
CA THR A 44 -19.75 -10.14 -16.63
C THR A 44 -20.82 -9.06 -16.71
N LYS A 45 -21.76 -9.22 -17.65
CA LYS A 45 -22.83 -8.24 -17.86
C LYS A 45 -23.72 -8.13 -16.61
N GLU A 46 -24.04 -9.26 -16.00
CA GLU A 46 -24.90 -9.37 -14.83
C GLU A 46 -24.28 -8.66 -13.62
N VAL A 47 -22.98 -8.88 -13.38
CA VAL A 47 -22.25 -8.21 -12.28
C VAL A 47 -22.18 -6.71 -12.51
N LYS A 48 -21.98 -6.26 -13.75
CA LYS A 48 -21.95 -4.84 -14.08
C LYS A 48 -23.29 -4.16 -13.80
N GLU A 49 -24.40 -4.75 -14.27
CA GLU A 49 -25.74 -4.20 -14.10
C GLU A 49 -26.12 -4.11 -12.60
N GLN A 50 -25.86 -5.17 -11.84
CA GLN A 50 -26.11 -5.18 -10.39
C GLN A 50 -25.27 -4.14 -9.64
N ALA A 51 -24.00 -3.98 -10.00
CA ALA A 51 -23.13 -2.99 -9.37
C ALA A 51 -23.56 -1.56 -9.70
N GLU A 52 -23.96 -1.28 -10.95
CA GLU A 52 -24.46 0.03 -11.36
C GLU A 52 -25.75 0.41 -10.61
N GLU A 53 -26.70 -0.53 -10.49
CA GLU A 53 -27.94 -0.31 -9.71
C GLU A 53 -27.64 -0.05 -8.22
N LEU A 54 -26.76 -0.87 -7.63
CA LEU A 54 -26.36 -0.73 -6.22
C LEU A 54 -25.74 0.63 -5.95
N PHE A 55 -24.74 1.04 -6.73
CA PHE A 55 -24.02 2.29 -6.49
C PHE A 55 -24.87 3.52 -6.85
N ALA A 56 -25.74 3.42 -7.85
CA ALA A 56 -26.73 4.46 -8.15
C ALA A 56 -27.68 4.69 -6.95
N SER A 57 -28.04 3.65 -6.19
CA SER A 57 -28.84 3.79 -4.97
C SER A 57 -28.13 4.62 -3.88
N PHE A 58 -26.81 4.71 -3.92
CA PHE A 58 -25.99 5.57 -3.06
C PHE A 58 -25.68 6.94 -3.67
N GLY A 59 -26.19 7.21 -4.89
CA GLY A 59 -25.95 8.46 -5.61
C GLY A 59 -24.55 8.60 -6.21
N ILE A 60 -23.84 7.49 -6.44
CA ILE A 60 -22.50 7.48 -7.01
C ILE A 60 -22.43 6.57 -8.25
N THR A 61 -21.47 6.83 -9.14
CA THR A 61 -21.25 5.96 -10.31
C THR A 61 -20.37 4.76 -9.95
N LEU A 62 -20.38 3.72 -10.80
CA LEU A 62 -19.45 2.61 -10.68
C LEU A 62 -17.98 3.07 -10.74
N SER A 63 -17.68 4.09 -11.55
CA SER A 63 -16.34 4.70 -11.63
C SER A 63 -15.93 5.37 -10.31
N ASP A 64 -16.86 6.06 -9.64
CA ASP A 64 -16.61 6.67 -8.34
C ASP A 64 -16.31 5.59 -7.29
N ALA A 65 -17.10 4.51 -7.28
CA ALA A 65 -16.89 3.38 -6.38
C ALA A 65 -15.51 2.71 -6.60
N ILE A 66 -15.08 2.52 -7.85
CA ILE A 66 -13.75 1.99 -8.17
C ILE A 66 -12.63 2.93 -7.68
N ASN A 67 -12.78 4.24 -7.90
CA ASN A 67 -11.81 5.22 -7.39
C ASN A 67 -11.73 5.20 -5.86
N MET A 68 -12.88 5.14 -5.17
CA MET A 68 -12.94 5.02 -3.72
C MET A 68 -12.27 3.75 -3.22
N PHE A 69 -12.52 2.61 -3.89
CA PHE A 69 -11.87 1.34 -3.58
C PHE A 69 -10.34 1.47 -3.62
N LEU A 70 -9.80 2.06 -4.69
CA LEU A 70 -8.36 2.25 -4.84
C LEU A 70 -7.78 3.17 -3.76
N HIS A 71 -8.43 4.31 -3.48
CA HIS A 71 -7.98 5.22 -2.43
C HIS A 71 -8.02 4.59 -1.04
N LYS A 72 -9.08 3.84 -0.74
CA LYS A 72 -9.18 3.13 0.55
C LYS A 72 -8.12 2.05 0.67
N SER A 73 -7.85 1.31 -0.41
CA SER A 73 -6.81 0.27 -0.45
C SER A 73 -5.43 0.85 -0.15
N LEU A 74 -5.11 2.00 -0.74
CA LEU A 74 -3.84 2.71 -0.49
C LEU A 74 -3.75 3.20 0.96
N MET A 75 -4.85 3.72 1.51
CA MET A 75 -4.87 4.23 2.89
C MET A 75 -4.65 3.14 3.95
N VAL A 76 -5.12 1.92 3.68
CA VAL A 76 -4.98 0.78 4.62
C VAL A 76 -3.81 -0.14 4.28
N GLU A 77 -3.03 0.19 3.24
CA GLU A 77 -1.94 -0.64 2.72
C GLU A 77 -2.35 -2.11 2.45
N GLY A 78 -3.55 -2.31 1.91
CA GLY A 78 -4.14 -3.64 1.76
C GLY A 78 -5.50 -3.62 1.07
N LEU A 79 -6.24 -4.73 1.18
CA LEU A 79 -7.60 -4.76 0.67
C LEU A 79 -8.56 -4.02 1.63
N PRO A 80 -9.48 -3.21 1.09
CA PRO A 80 -10.36 -2.36 1.89
C PRO A 80 -11.59 -3.12 2.41
N PHE A 81 -11.46 -4.44 2.58
CA PHE A 81 -12.45 -5.34 3.13
C PHE A 81 -11.74 -6.55 3.75
N ASP A 82 -12.38 -7.18 4.74
CA ASP A 82 -11.85 -8.40 5.35
C ASP A 82 -11.85 -9.55 4.35
N LEU A 83 -10.69 -10.19 4.14
CA LEU A 83 -10.60 -11.45 3.41
C LEU A 83 -11.04 -12.62 4.30
N LYS A 84 -12.36 -12.78 4.47
CA LYS A 84 -12.92 -13.96 5.15
C LYS A 84 -13.33 -15.01 4.12
N GLN A 85 -12.77 -16.21 4.22
CA GLN A 85 -13.38 -17.35 3.55
C GLN A 85 -14.68 -17.70 4.29
N PRO A 86 -15.81 -17.89 3.59
CA PRO A 86 -17.11 -18.17 4.22
C PRO A 86 -17.11 -19.49 5.02
N LYS A 87 -16.14 -20.37 4.76
CA LYS A 87 -15.86 -21.56 5.56
C LYS A 87 -14.35 -21.69 5.71
N TYR A 88 -13.91 -22.13 6.89
CA TYR A 88 -12.52 -22.51 7.11
C TYR A 88 -12.09 -23.63 6.16
N ASN A 89 -10.78 -23.77 5.93
CA ASN A 89 -10.27 -24.90 5.16
C ASN A 89 -10.58 -26.23 5.86
N LYS A 90 -10.49 -27.34 5.12
CA LYS A 90 -10.84 -28.68 5.65
C LYS A 90 -10.05 -29.04 6.90
N GLU A 91 -8.77 -28.66 6.95
CA GLU A 91 -7.87 -28.93 8.08
C GLU A 91 -8.34 -28.23 9.36
N THR A 92 -8.66 -26.94 9.25
CA THR A 92 -9.13 -26.14 10.38
C THR A 92 -10.49 -26.64 10.87
N ILE A 93 -11.39 -27.03 9.95
CA ILE A 93 -12.67 -27.66 10.31
C ILE A 93 -12.44 -28.99 11.05
N ALA A 94 -11.48 -29.80 10.59
CA ALA A 94 -11.15 -31.07 11.24
C ALA A 94 -10.58 -30.84 12.65
N ALA A 95 -9.69 -29.86 12.82
CA ALA A 95 -9.12 -29.49 14.11
C ALA A 95 -10.20 -29.01 15.10
N PHE A 96 -11.17 -28.19 14.65
CA PHE A 96 -12.31 -27.80 15.49
C PHE A 96 -13.16 -28.99 15.91
N LYS A 97 -13.42 -29.93 14.99
CA LYS A 97 -14.16 -31.15 15.31
C LYS A 97 -13.42 -32.02 16.32
N GLU A 98 -12.11 -32.18 16.15
CA GLU A 98 -11.27 -32.90 17.11
C GLU A 98 -11.34 -32.25 18.50
N ALA A 99 -11.24 -30.92 18.56
CA ALA A 99 -11.36 -30.17 19.81
C ALA A 99 -12.73 -30.36 20.47
N GLU A 100 -13.84 -30.30 19.71
CA GLU A 100 -15.19 -30.58 20.21
C GLU A 100 -15.33 -32.01 20.73
N ASP A 101 -14.77 -32.98 20.02
CA ASP A 101 -14.78 -34.39 20.41
C ASP A 101 -13.94 -34.63 21.68
N ILE A 102 -12.84 -33.87 21.89
CA ILE A 102 -12.07 -33.86 23.14
C ILE A 102 -12.88 -33.25 24.29
N LEU A 103 -13.50 -32.08 24.07
CA LEU A 103 -14.29 -31.37 25.08
C LEU A 103 -15.52 -32.17 25.52
N SER A 104 -16.17 -32.86 24.57
CA SER A 104 -17.31 -33.74 24.84
C SER A 104 -16.90 -35.11 25.41
N GLY A 105 -15.60 -35.38 25.54
CA GLY A 105 -15.08 -36.61 26.13
C GLY A 105 -15.12 -37.84 25.21
N LYS A 106 -15.37 -37.66 23.90
CA LYS A 106 -15.35 -38.77 22.93
C LYS A 106 -13.93 -39.24 22.62
N ILE A 107 -12.95 -38.35 22.67
CA ILE A 107 -11.53 -38.68 22.54
C ILE A 107 -10.75 -38.08 23.72
N PRO A 108 -9.74 -38.78 24.26
CA PRO A 108 -8.92 -38.25 25.34
C PRO A 108 -8.00 -37.13 24.83
N ALA A 109 -7.88 -36.06 25.62
CA ALA A 109 -6.89 -35.02 25.35
C ALA A 109 -5.47 -35.56 25.55
N LYS A 110 -4.57 -35.29 24.60
CA LYS A 110 -3.12 -35.47 24.82
C LYS A 110 -2.67 -34.52 25.93
N ARG A 111 -1.95 -35.03 26.91
CA ARG A 111 -1.43 -34.27 28.07
C ARG A 111 0.06 -34.47 28.16
N TYR A 112 0.76 -33.39 28.54
CA TYR A 112 2.19 -33.39 28.78
C TYR A 112 2.44 -33.00 30.22
N ASN A 113 3.49 -33.56 30.81
CA ASN A 113 3.85 -33.30 32.22
C ASN A 113 4.76 -32.07 32.35
N SER A 114 5.30 -31.57 31.23
CA SER A 114 6.13 -30.37 31.19
C SER A 114 6.01 -29.67 29.83
N VAL A 115 6.36 -28.38 29.80
CA VAL A 115 6.44 -27.60 28.55
C VAL A 115 7.52 -28.16 27.61
N SER A 116 8.62 -28.68 28.16
CA SER A 116 9.69 -29.31 27.36
C SER A 116 9.16 -30.49 26.56
N GLU A 117 8.42 -31.39 27.22
CA GLU A 117 7.82 -32.57 26.59
C GLU A 117 6.83 -32.21 25.47
N MET A 118 6.04 -31.14 25.67
CA MET A 118 5.12 -30.63 24.65
C MET A 118 5.90 -30.07 23.44
N MET A 119 6.94 -29.27 23.66
CA MET A 119 7.73 -28.67 22.58
C MET A 119 8.50 -29.73 21.79
N ASP A 120 9.08 -30.72 22.48
CA ASP A 120 9.77 -31.84 21.83
C ASP A 120 8.83 -32.64 20.91
N ASP A 121 7.54 -32.68 21.22
CA ASP A 121 6.54 -33.36 20.39
C ASP A 121 6.04 -32.50 19.21
N VAL A 122 5.84 -31.19 19.40
CA VAL A 122 5.41 -30.26 18.34
C VAL A 122 6.47 -30.06 17.26
N PHE A 123 7.75 -30.09 17.64
CA PHE A 123 8.87 -29.87 16.71
C PHE A 123 9.48 -31.16 16.16
N LYS A 124 8.88 -32.33 16.40
CA LYS A 124 9.20 -33.52 15.62
C LYS A 124 8.76 -33.27 14.18
N GLU A 125 9.71 -33.30 13.24
CA GLU A 125 9.36 -33.33 11.82
C GLU A 125 8.68 -34.68 11.53
N ASP A 126 7.51 -34.63 10.88
CA ASP A 126 6.79 -35.80 10.34
C ASP A 126 7.47 -36.35 9.08
#